data_AF-A0A3D3CVG2-F1
#
_entry.id   AF-A0A3D3CVG2-F1
#
_cell.length_a   1.000
_cell.length_b   1.000
_cell.length_c   1.000
_cell.angle_alpha   90.00
_cell.angle_beta   90.00
_cell.angle_gamma   90.00
#
_symmetry.space_group_name_H-M   'P 1'
#
loop_
_entity.id
_entity.type
_entity.pdbx_description
1 polymer ?
#
loop_
_entity_poly.entity_id
_entity_poly.type
_entity_poly.pdbx_seq_one_letter_code
_entity_poly.pdbx_strand_id
1 'polypeptide(L)'
;MGMDRNTVIGFVLLGLLLFTYLFTATKNNQQLEKQRLQQADSLALVKKMQETLHEKQDSVKIKVESGDSLTGFNKAIGGSEKLLTVENELLKIVFSNKGGQPKEVVLKHFKLYDSSLVQLVDSSLSNRLSYPINTGVNQTAQIADLYFNEARVEKSADGTQTITYSLPAPSGESIEHQFVLHPNSYLIDWNLTATSANQLFSQNNLNLDWHSEMKKTQTYVYYEKRLTNICFSTDNDFDYISSKTEKTFEKPVQWVAVVQQFFNRTLIAKNNFEGGEIHWLREASDTSSLLGSADVRLQAKLPGNASTLNFQWY
;
A
#
# COMPACT_ATOMS: atom_id res chain seq x y z
N MET A 1 11.07 -52.78 -57.93
CA MET A 1 10.18 -51.65 -57.59
C MET A 1 11.04 -50.56 -56.95
N GLY A 2 11.43 -49.55 -57.74
CA GLY A 2 12.22 -48.42 -57.24
C GLY A 2 11.28 -47.33 -56.70
N MET A 3 11.56 -46.83 -55.50
CA MET A 3 10.79 -45.73 -54.90
C MET A 3 10.95 -44.46 -55.74
N ASP A 4 9.84 -43.80 -56.07
CA ASP A 4 9.84 -42.54 -56.82
C ASP A 4 10.63 -41.47 -56.05
N ARG A 5 11.58 -40.82 -56.73
CA ARG A 5 12.47 -39.80 -56.15
C ARG A 5 11.68 -38.65 -55.54
N ASN A 6 10.50 -38.34 -56.09
CA ASN A 6 9.64 -37.28 -55.58
C ASN A 6 8.96 -37.67 -54.26
N THR A 7 8.63 -38.95 -54.08
CA THR A 7 8.09 -39.50 -52.83
C THR A 7 9.15 -39.51 -51.73
N VAL A 8 10.40 -39.85 -52.06
CA VAL A 8 11.53 -39.80 -51.12
C VAL A 8 11.77 -38.37 -50.61
N ILE A 9 11.74 -37.38 -51.51
CA ILE A 9 11.91 -35.97 -51.15
C ILE A 9 10.78 -35.49 -50.22
N GLY A 10 9.53 -35.91 -50.49
CA GLY A 10 8.39 -35.61 -49.63
C GLY A 10 8.53 -36.15 -48.20
N PHE A 11 9.00 -37.39 -48.04
CA PHE A 11 9.23 -37.98 -46.73
C PHE A 11 10.39 -37.31 -45.96
N VAL A 12 11.44 -36.88 -46.66
CA VAL A 12 12.56 -36.14 -46.04
C VAL A 12 12.10 -34.77 -45.53
N LEU A 13 11.30 -34.05 -46.32
CA LEU A 13 10.73 -32.76 -45.91
C LEU A 13 9.76 -32.90 -44.73
N LEU A 14 8.91 -33.92 -44.74
CA LEU A 14 7.99 -34.20 -43.64
C LEU A 14 8.75 -34.56 -42.35
N GLY A 15 9.84 -35.32 -42.46
CA GLY A 15 10.71 -35.66 -41.33
C GLY A 15 11.39 -34.43 -40.72
N LEU A 16 11.87 -33.49 -41.54
CA LEU A 16 12.47 -32.23 -41.08
C LEU A 16 11.45 -31.32 -40.37
N LEU A 17 10.23 -31.24 -40.89
CA LEU A 17 9.15 -30.45 -40.29
C LEU A 17 8.69 -31.06 -38.96
N LEU A 18 8.55 -32.39 -38.90
CA LEU A 18 8.22 -33.09 -37.66
C LEU A 18 9.32 -32.92 -36.61
N PHE A 19 10.59 -33.02 -37.01
CA PHE A 19 11.74 -32.87 -36.10
C PHE A 19 11.83 -31.46 -35.51
N THR A 20 11.64 -30.43 -36.34
CA THR A 20 11.61 -29.03 -35.87
C THR A 20 10.44 -28.77 -34.92
N TYR A 21 9.25 -29.30 -35.21
CA TYR A 21 8.10 -29.22 -34.31
C TYR A 21 8.35 -29.92 -32.96
N LEU A 22 8.84 -31.16 -32.98
CA LEU A 22 9.09 -31.95 -31.77
C LEU A 22 10.20 -31.33 -30.90
N PHE A 23 11.27 -30.80 -31.51
CA PHE A 23 12.35 -30.13 -30.79
C PHE A 23 11.88 -28.84 -30.10
N THR A 24 10.98 -28.09 -30.75
CA THR A 24 10.43 -26.85 -30.17
C THR A 24 9.42 -27.17 -29.05
N ALA A 25 8.58 -28.19 -29.24
CA ALA A 25 7.60 -28.64 -28.26
C ALA A 25 8.26 -29.22 -26.99
N THR A 26 9.34 -29.99 -27.12
CA THR A 26 10.06 -30.56 -25.95
C THR A 26 10.78 -29.50 -25.13
N LYS A 27 11.40 -28.48 -25.76
CA LYS A 27 12.01 -27.37 -25.01
C LYS A 27 11.01 -26.55 -24.22
N ASN A 28 9.82 -26.28 -24.77
CA ASN A 28 8.79 -25.51 -24.09
C ASN A 28 8.20 -26.24 -22.87
N ASN A 29 8.01 -27.56 -22.98
CA ASN A 29 7.47 -28.37 -21.88
C ASN A 29 8.45 -28.48 -20.69
N GLN A 30 9.76 -28.60 -20.92
CA GLN A 30 10.75 -28.65 -19.83
C GLN A 30 10.89 -27.32 -19.07
N GLN A 31 10.70 -26.19 -19.75
CA GLN A 31 10.71 -24.88 -19.09
C GLN A 31 9.44 -24.66 -18.26
N LEU A 32 8.28 -25.08 -18.78
CA LEU A 32 7.01 -25.00 -18.07
C LEU A 32 6.99 -25.90 -16.83
N GLU A 33 7.58 -27.09 -16.90
CA GLU A 33 7.65 -28.02 -15.77
C GLU A 33 8.63 -27.53 -14.69
N LYS A 34 9.78 -26.96 -15.07
CA LYS A 34 10.69 -26.29 -14.11
C LYS A 34 10.05 -25.08 -13.45
N GLN A 35 9.28 -24.28 -14.19
CA GLN A 35 8.54 -23.15 -13.62
C GLN A 35 7.44 -23.62 -12.67
N ARG A 36 6.71 -24.69 -12.99
CA ARG A 36 5.72 -25.29 -12.08
C ARG A 36 6.34 -25.84 -10.81
N LEU A 37 7.50 -26.49 -10.90
CA LEU A 37 8.24 -26.98 -9.73
C LEU A 37 8.74 -25.81 -8.86
N GLN A 38 9.27 -24.75 -9.47
CA GLN A 38 9.70 -23.54 -8.75
C GLN A 38 8.53 -22.78 -8.11
N GLN A 39 7.36 -22.74 -8.77
CA GLN A 39 6.14 -22.16 -8.21
C GLN A 39 5.58 -23.01 -7.07
N ALA A 40 5.62 -24.34 -7.17
CA ALA A 40 5.20 -25.25 -6.11
C ALA A 40 6.11 -25.15 -4.88
N ASP A 41 7.44 -25.04 -5.07
CA ASP A 41 8.39 -24.83 -3.99
C ASP A 41 8.23 -23.46 -3.34
N SER A 42 7.93 -22.41 -4.12
CA SER A 42 7.65 -21.07 -3.60
C SER A 42 6.33 -21.03 -2.80
N LEU A 43 5.29 -21.73 -3.28
CA LEU A 43 4.01 -21.84 -2.59
C LEU A 43 4.12 -22.68 -1.30
N ALA A 44 4.96 -23.71 -1.31
CA ALA A 44 5.26 -24.51 -0.12
C ALA A 44 6.07 -23.72 0.92
N LEU A 45 6.99 -22.85 0.49
CA LEU A 45 7.75 -21.97 1.39
C LEU A 45 6.84 -20.91 2.04
N VAL A 46 5.94 -20.30 1.27
CA VAL A 46 4.92 -19.35 1.77
C VAL A 46 3.94 -20.05 2.71
N LYS A 47 3.47 -21.25 2.36
CA LYS A 47 2.57 -22.03 3.22
C LYS A 47 3.26 -22.45 4.52
N LYS A 48 4.53 -22.85 4.47
CA LYS A 48 5.33 -23.17 5.65
C LYS A 48 5.61 -21.93 6.51
N MET A 49 5.81 -20.76 5.89
CA MET A 49 5.92 -19.47 6.60
C MET A 49 4.58 -19.07 7.24
N GLN A 50 3.46 -19.35 6.58
CA GLN A 50 2.10 -19.08 7.06
C GLN A 50 1.68 -20.06 8.17
N GLU A 51 2.12 -21.31 8.12
CA GLU A 51 1.98 -22.31 9.19
C GLU A 51 2.86 -21.97 10.40
N THR A 52 4.09 -21.49 10.18
CA THR A 52 4.96 -20.97 11.26
C THR A 52 4.42 -19.67 11.87
N LEU A 53 3.68 -18.86 11.10
CA LEU A 53 2.97 -17.68 11.59
C LEU A 53 1.68 -18.04 12.35
N HIS A 54 0.96 -19.11 11.97
CA HIS A 54 -0.19 -19.63 12.72
C HIS A 54 0.23 -20.28 14.05
N GLU A 55 1.36 -21.00 14.08
CA GLU A 55 1.93 -21.52 15.34
C GLU A 55 2.42 -20.39 16.28
N LYS A 56 2.88 -19.26 15.72
CA LYS A 56 3.19 -18.04 16.49
C LYS A 56 1.96 -17.23 16.91
N GLN A 57 0.83 -17.33 16.21
CA GLN A 57 -0.42 -16.66 16.60
C GLN A 57 -1.13 -17.40 17.73
N ASP A 58 -1.01 -18.73 17.82
CA ASP A 58 -1.56 -19.49 18.95
C ASP A 58 -0.68 -19.38 20.21
N SER A 59 0.62 -19.12 20.07
CA SER A 59 1.50 -18.83 21.21
C SER A 59 1.44 -17.37 21.70
N VAL A 60 0.76 -16.47 20.96
CA VAL A 60 0.41 -15.10 21.43
C VAL A 60 -0.96 -15.06 22.13
N LYS A 61 -1.71 -16.17 22.14
CA LYS A 61 -2.99 -16.30 22.87
C LYS A 61 -2.87 -16.82 24.31
N ILE A 62 -1.67 -16.84 24.89
CA ILE A 62 -1.49 -17.17 26.31
C ILE A 62 -0.99 -15.94 27.05
N LYS A 63 -1.82 -15.52 28.01
CA LYS A 63 -1.58 -14.55 29.08
C LYS A 63 -2.01 -13.09 28.83
N VAL A 64 -3.29 -12.91 28.50
CA VAL A 64 -4.06 -11.81 29.13
C VAL A 64 -4.52 -12.32 30.50
N GLU A 65 -3.56 -12.50 31.41
CA GLU A 65 -3.87 -12.50 32.83
C GLU A 65 -3.96 -11.05 33.26
N SER A 66 -5.10 -10.71 33.85
CA SER A 66 -5.35 -9.48 34.59
C SER A 66 -4.18 -9.18 35.53
N GLY A 67 -3.34 -8.23 35.14
CA GLY A 67 -2.12 -7.87 35.86
C GLY A 67 -1.59 -6.55 35.34
N ASP A 68 -2.22 -5.47 35.80
CA ASP A 68 -1.64 -4.15 36.01
C ASP A 68 -0.48 -3.73 35.08
N SER A 69 -0.76 -3.61 33.78
CA SER A 69 0.07 -2.82 32.88
C SER A 69 -0.72 -1.56 32.52
N LEU A 70 -0.45 -0.49 33.27
CA LEU A 70 -0.87 0.88 32.99
C LEU A 70 -0.10 1.45 31.77
N THR A 71 0.08 0.67 30.71
CA THR A 71 0.77 1.09 29.48
C THR A 71 -0.22 1.80 28.57
N GLY A 72 0.17 2.98 28.07
CA GLY A 72 -0.72 4.08 27.71
C GLY A 72 -1.79 3.80 26.65
N PHE A 73 -1.71 2.70 25.89
CA PHE A 73 -2.60 2.43 24.76
C PHE A 73 -3.25 1.05 24.78
N ASN A 74 -3.27 0.32 25.90
CA ASN A 74 -3.81 -1.06 25.95
C ASN A 74 -5.26 -1.18 25.48
N LYS A 75 -6.10 -0.17 25.75
CA LYS A 75 -7.49 -0.12 25.26
C LYS A 75 -7.58 -0.05 23.74
N ALA A 76 -6.56 0.48 23.07
CA ALA A 76 -6.50 0.62 21.63
C ALA A 76 -6.04 -0.66 20.91
N ILE A 77 -5.48 -1.66 21.61
CA ILE A 77 -5.00 -2.90 20.99
C ILE A 77 -6.16 -3.89 20.73
N GLY A 78 -7.19 -3.89 21.59
CA GLY A 78 -8.30 -4.86 21.57
C GLY A 78 -9.64 -4.30 21.08
N GLY A 79 -9.64 -3.28 20.23
CA GLY A 79 -10.85 -2.61 19.75
C GLY A 79 -11.61 -3.37 18.67
N SER A 80 -12.81 -2.86 18.34
CA SER A 80 -13.60 -3.30 17.18
C SER A 80 -13.52 -2.27 16.06
N GLU A 81 -13.45 -2.75 14.83
CA GLU A 81 -13.42 -1.88 13.65
C GLU A 81 -14.79 -1.24 13.43
N LYS A 82 -14.79 0.08 13.30
CA LYS A 82 -15.95 0.92 12.97
C LYS A 82 -15.61 1.75 11.76
N LEU A 83 -16.54 1.76 10.81
CA LEU A 83 -16.38 2.44 9.54
C LEU A 83 -17.21 3.72 9.51
N LEU A 84 -16.65 4.77 8.91
CA LEU A 84 -17.32 6.04 8.67
C LEU A 84 -17.24 6.36 7.18
N THR A 85 -18.38 6.58 6.52
CA THR A 85 -18.42 7.04 5.13
C THR A 85 -18.60 8.55 5.08
N VAL A 86 -17.73 9.24 4.36
CA VAL A 86 -17.83 10.68 4.08
C VAL A 86 -17.67 10.90 2.59
N GLU A 87 -18.40 11.88 2.05
CA GLU A 87 -18.37 12.21 0.63
C GLU A 87 -18.31 13.72 0.41
N ASN A 88 -17.66 14.13 -0.68
CA ASN A 88 -17.90 15.41 -1.33
C ASN A 88 -18.45 15.15 -2.75
N GLU A 89 -18.42 16.15 -3.63
CA GLU A 89 -18.93 16.04 -5.00
C GLU A 89 -18.13 15.03 -5.83
N LEU A 90 -16.82 14.91 -5.58
CA LEU A 90 -15.88 14.17 -6.42
C LEU A 90 -15.47 12.81 -5.85
N LEU A 91 -15.45 12.69 -4.52
CA LEU A 91 -14.93 11.56 -3.76
C LEU A 91 -15.97 10.97 -2.82
N LYS A 92 -15.92 9.65 -2.67
CA LYS A 92 -16.49 8.91 -1.55
C LYS A 92 -15.37 8.20 -0.82
N ILE A 93 -15.27 8.41 0.49
CA ILE A 93 -14.22 7.83 1.33
C ILE A 93 -14.86 7.04 2.46
N VAL A 94 -14.43 5.80 2.65
CA VAL A 94 -14.73 5.00 3.84
C VAL A 94 -13.49 5.02 4.72
N PHE A 95 -13.61 5.65 5.89
CA PHE A 95 -12.59 5.65 6.93
C PHE A 95 -12.80 4.49 7.90
N SER A 96 -11.70 4.02 8.50
CA SER A 96 -11.70 3.04 9.58
C SER A 96 -11.10 3.65 10.85
N ASN A 97 -11.73 3.40 12.00
CA ASN A 97 -11.11 3.73 13.29
C ASN A 97 -9.88 2.85 13.58
N LYS A 98 -9.71 1.72 12.90
CA LYS A 98 -8.47 0.95 12.94
C LYS A 98 -7.42 1.69 12.12
N GLY A 99 -6.38 2.18 12.80
CA GLY A 99 -5.38 3.09 12.25
C GLY A 99 -5.86 4.51 12.01
N GLY A 100 -7.14 4.83 12.24
CA GLY A 100 -7.69 6.16 12.01
C GLY A 100 -7.40 6.67 10.60
N GLN A 101 -7.66 5.86 9.57
CA GLN A 101 -7.18 6.10 8.20
C GLN A 101 -8.24 5.74 7.13
N PRO A 102 -8.12 6.26 5.89
CA PRO A 102 -8.94 5.80 4.77
C PRO A 102 -8.75 4.30 4.51
N LYS A 103 -9.86 3.58 4.39
CA LYS A 103 -9.92 2.15 4.02
C LYS A 103 -10.36 1.96 2.56
N GLU A 104 -11.18 2.87 2.05
CA GLU A 104 -11.64 2.88 0.66
C GLU A 104 -11.75 4.31 0.15
N VAL A 105 -11.33 4.55 -1.09
CA VAL A 105 -11.44 5.86 -1.77
C VAL A 105 -11.95 5.63 -3.18
N VAL A 106 -13.13 6.18 -3.48
CA VAL A 106 -13.85 6.03 -4.74
C VAL A 106 -13.99 7.37 -5.45
N LEU A 107 -13.70 7.41 -6.75
CA LEU A 107 -13.91 8.58 -7.59
C LEU A 107 -15.31 8.54 -8.21
N LYS A 108 -16.17 9.52 -7.92
CA LYS A 108 -17.62 9.49 -8.25
C LYS A 108 -17.93 9.66 -9.74
N HIS A 109 -16.99 10.24 -10.50
CA HIS A 109 -17.18 10.57 -11.92
C HIS A 109 -16.37 9.71 -12.89
N PHE A 110 -15.61 8.73 -12.40
CA PHE A 110 -14.79 7.87 -13.25
C PHE A 110 -15.27 6.43 -13.17
N LYS A 111 -15.52 5.84 -14.34
CA LYS A 111 -15.94 4.45 -14.46
C LYS A 111 -14.79 3.61 -15.02
N LEU A 112 -14.70 2.39 -14.50
CA LEU A 112 -13.91 1.31 -15.06
C LEU A 112 -14.58 0.74 -16.31
N TYR A 113 -13.84 -0.10 -17.03
CA TYR A 113 -14.31 -0.78 -18.24
C TYR A 113 -15.51 -1.71 -17.99
N ASP A 114 -15.74 -2.13 -16.74
CA ASP A 114 -16.89 -2.94 -16.31
C ASP A 114 -18.06 -2.08 -15.78
N SER A 115 -18.01 -0.77 -15.98
CA SER A 115 -18.98 0.23 -15.50
C SER A 115 -19.02 0.49 -13.99
N SER A 116 -18.22 -0.22 -13.17
CA SER A 116 -18.03 0.12 -11.76
C SER A 116 -17.23 1.42 -11.61
N LEU A 117 -17.29 2.07 -10.45
CA LEU A 117 -16.53 3.30 -10.21
C LEU A 117 -15.05 2.98 -9.93
N VAL A 118 -14.17 3.89 -10.33
CA VAL A 118 -12.74 3.78 -10.02
C VAL A 118 -12.54 3.86 -8.51
N GLN A 119 -11.87 2.85 -7.94
CA GLN A 119 -11.43 2.82 -6.55
C GLN A 119 -9.91 3.00 -6.51
N LEU A 120 -9.45 4.13 -5.97
CA LEU A 120 -8.02 4.37 -5.80
C LEU A 120 -7.46 3.63 -4.59
N VAL A 121 -8.25 3.53 -3.52
CA VAL A 121 -7.96 2.64 -2.39
C VAL A 121 -9.05 1.60 -2.36
N ASP A 122 -8.70 0.35 -2.62
CA ASP A 122 -9.59 -0.80 -2.64
C ASP A 122 -9.43 -1.55 -1.32
N SER A 123 -10.55 -1.77 -0.62
CA SER A 123 -10.58 -2.42 0.69
C SER A 123 -10.31 -3.93 0.65
N SER A 124 -10.30 -4.54 -0.55
CA SER A 124 -9.86 -5.93 -0.79
C SER A 124 -8.35 -6.08 -0.93
N LEU A 125 -7.61 -4.96 -1.01
CA LEU A 125 -6.16 -4.91 -1.15
C LEU A 125 -5.50 -4.53 0.19
N SER A 126 -4.21 -4.80 0.31
CA SER A 126 -3.45 -4.61 1.55
C SER A 126 -2.94 -3.17 1.74
N ASN A 127 -3.65 -2.16 1.25
CA ASN A 127 -3.26 -0.75 1.40
C ASN A 127 -3.16 -0.37 2.87
N ARG A 128 -2.05 0.28 3.26
CA ARG A 128 -1.78 0.58 4.68
C ARG A 128 -0.89 1.80 4.83
N LEU A 129 -1.31 2.73 5.69
CA LEU A 129 -0.47 3.81 6.22
C LEU A 129 -0.16 3.49 7.68
N SER A 130 1.11 3.46 8.04
CA SER A 130 1.55 3.08 9.38
C SER A 130 2.77 3.88 9.82
N TYR A 131 2.97 3.95 11.13
CA TYR A 131 4.21 4.39 11.74
C TYR A 131 4.25 3.81 13.17
N PRO A 132 5.46 3.54 13.72
CA PRO A 132 5.59 3.05 15.07
C PRO A 132 5.39 4.18 16.08
N ILE A 133 4.78 3.85 17.21
CA ILE A 133 4.71 4.71 18.40
C ILE A 133 5.16 3.92 19.62
N ASN A 134 5.80 4.58 20.56
CA ASN A 134 6.11 4.00 21.85
C ASN A 134 4.82 3.88 22.67
N THR A 135 4.55 2.70 23.21
CA THR A 135 3.35 2.42 24.03
C THR A 135 3.70 2.07 25.48
N GLY A 136 4.99 1.93 25.78
CA GLY A 136 5.53 1.66 27.10
C GLY A 136 7.05 1.49 27.05
N VAL A 137 7.65 1.12 28.18
CA VAL A 137 9.10 0.87 28.25
C VAL A 137 9.48 -0.29 27.32
N ASN A 138 10.32 0.01 26.32
CA ASN A 138 10.74 -0.94 25.28
C ASN A 138 9.58 -1.60 24.51
N GLN A 139 8.41 -0.94 24.47
CA GLN A 139 7.23 -1.43 23.76
C GLN A 139 6.84 -0.43 22.68
N THR A 140 6.60 -0.95 21.48
CA THR A 140 6.12 -0.17 20.35
C THR A 140 4.90 -0.84 19.74
N ALA A 141 4.02 -0.04 19.16
CA ALA A 141 2.91 -0.51 18.36
C ALA A 141 2.87 0.26 17.04
N GLN A 142 2.38 -0.39 15.99
CA GLN A 142 2.12 0.26 14.72
C GLN A 142 0.75 0.92 14.77
N ILE A 143 0.67 2.20 14.38
CA ILE A 143 -0.59 2.95 14.46
C ILE A 143 -1.73 2.26 13.70
N ALA A 144 -1.42 1.62 12.56
CA ALA A 144 -2.39 0.92 11.73
C ALA A 144 -3.03 -0.30 12.40
N ASP A 145 -2.44 -0.79 13.49
CA ASP A 145 -2.94 -1.95 14.24
C ASP A 145 -3.74 -1.50 15.48
N LEU A 146 -3.74 -0.21 15.81
CA LEU A 146 -4.46 0.36 16.94
C LEU A 146 -5.84 0.86 16.54
N TYR A 147 -6.80 0.75 17.44
CA TYR A 147 -8.15 1.25 17.30
C TYR A 147 -8.27 2.62 17.97
N PHE A 148 -8.50 3.64 17.16
CA PHE A 148 -8.83 4.98 17.61
C PHE A 148 -10.26 5.01 18.15
N ASN A 149 -10.55 6.05 18.94
CA ASN A 149 -11.92 6.38 19.28
C ASN A 149 -12.75 6.64 18.01
N GLU A 150 -14.08 6.55 18.14
CA GLU A 150 -14.97 6.89 17.04
C GLU A 150 -14.67 8.29 16.49
N ALA A 151 -14.75 8.42 15.16
CA ALA A 151 -14.46 9.68 14.50
C ALA A 151 -15.48 10.75 14.90
N ARG A 152 -14.95 11.93 15.24
CA ARG A 152 -15.73 13.16 15.33
C ARG A 152 -15.78 13.79 13.95
N VAL A 153 -16.98 14.16 13.50
CA VAL A 153 -17.20 14.80 12.20
C VAL A 153 -17.77 16.19 12.41
N GLU A 154 -17.08 17.20 11.88
CA GLU A 154 -17.51 18.59 11.86
C GLU A 154 -17.78 19.00 10.41
N LYS A 155 -18.86 19.76 10.20
CA LYS A 155 -19.19 20.32 8.90
C LYS A 155 -19.28 21.83 9.01
N SER A 156 -18.47 22.51 8.21
CA SER A 156 -18.48 23.96 8.10
C SER A 156 -19.58 24.42 7.13
N ALA A 157 -19.99 25.69 7.25
CA ALA A 157 -21.04 26.27 6.42
C ALA A 157 -20.67 26.34 4.92
N ASP A 158 -19.38 26.33 4.61
CA ASP A 158 -18.84 26.31 3.24
C ASP A 158 -18.82 24.91 2.61
N GLY A 159 -19.28 23.87 3.33
CA GLY A 159 -19.28 22.49 2.87
C GLY A 159 -18.01 21.71 3.22
N THR A 160 -17.02 22.33 3.84
CA THR A 160 -15.81 21.65 4.33
C THR A 160 -16.17 20.66 5.43
N GLN A 161 -15.64 19.44 5.35
CA GLN A 161 -15.86 18.40 6.34
C GLN A 161 -14.54 18.02 7.01
N THR A 162 -14.52 18.04 8.35
CA THR A 162 -13.35 17.68 9.15
C THR A 162 -13.64 16.41 9.94
N ILE A 163 -12.80 15.40 9.78
CA ILE A 163 -12.92 14.08 10.43
C ILE A 163 -11.73 13.91 11.35
N THR A 164 -11.97 13.76 12.65
CA THR A 164 -10.92 13.60 13.66
C THR A 164 -11.02 12.24 14.32
N TYR A 165 -9.97 11.43 14.20
CA TYR A 165 -9.73 10.24 15.00
C TYR A 165 -8.74 10.59 16.10
N SER A 166 -9.08 10.26 17.35
CA SER A 166 -8.21 10.51 18.51
C SER A 166 -7.83 9.20 19.21
N LEU A 167 -6.57 9.11 19.58
CA LEU A 167 -5.96 8.00 20.30
C LEU A 167 -5.27 8.57 21.56
N PRO A 168 -6.02 8.75 22.66
CA PRO A 168 -5.47 9.24 23.92
C PRO A 168 -4.88 8.10 24.77
N ALA A 169 -3.86 8.43 25.56
CA ALA A 169 -3.32 7.61 26.63
C ALA A 169 -3.69 8.16 28.02
N PRO A 170 -3.80 7.32 29.06
CA PRO A 170 -4.10 7.74 30.43
C PRO A 170 -3.13 8.78 31.01
N SER A 171 -1.86 8.77 30.60
CA SER A 171 -0.81 9.69 31.05
C SER A 171 -0.78 11.02 30.29
N GLY A 172 -1.73 11.25 29.37
CA GLY A 172 -1.92 12.52 28.68
C GLY A 172 -1.22 12.62 27.32
N GLU A 173 -0.47 11.59 26.90
CA GLU A 173 -0.02 11.47 25.51
C GLU A 173 -1.23 11.26 24.60
N SER A 174 -1.18 11.80 23.39
CA SER A 174 -2.24 11.57 22.43
C SER A 174 -1.75 11.68 21.00
N ILE A 175 -2.43 10.97 20.12
CA ILE A 175 -2.28 11.09 18.67
C ILE A 175 -3.64 11.40 18.07
N GLU A 176 -3.68 12.38 17.18
CA GLU A 176 -4.87 12.69 16.41
C GLU A 176 -4.57 12.67 14.92
N HIS A 177 -5.41 11.94 14.18
CA HIS A 177 -5.49 12.05 12.72
C HIS A 177 -6.69 12.92 12.39
N GLN A 178 -6.44 14.06 11.76
CA GLN A 178 -7.49 14.92 11.23
C GLN A 178 -7.43 14.95 9.71
N PHE A 179 -8.53 14.57 9.06
CA PHE A 179 -8.71 14.69 7.62
C PHE A 179 -9.66 15.83 7.30
N VAL A 180 -9.29 16.70 6.36
CA VAL A 180 -10.13 17.81 5.90
C VAL A 180 -10.46 17.61 4.43
N LEU A 181 -11.75 17.48 4.14
CA LEU A 181 -12.28 17.34 2.80
C LEU A 181 -12.94 18.66 2.42
N HIS A 182 -12.40 19.28 1.38
CA HIS A 182 -12.97 20.50 0.80
C HIS A 182 -14.05 20.12 -0.25
N PRO A 183 -15.07 20.98 -0.45
CA PRO A 183 -16.01 20.80 -1.55
C PRO A 183 -15.26 20.84 -2.90
N ASN A 184 -15.72 20.05 -3.86
CA ASN A 184 -15.17 20.00 -5.23
C ASN A 184 -13.64 19.80 -5.33
N SER A 185 -13.05 19.05 -4.40
CA SER A 185 -11.60 18.78 -4.38
C SER A 185 -11.30 17.28 -4.31
N TYR A 186 -10.26 16.85 -5.04
CA TYR A 186 -9.63 15.53 -4.84
C TYR A 186 -8.55 15.55 -3.75
N LEU A 187 -8.05 16.74 -3.40
CA LEU A 187 -7.07 16.93 -2.35
C LEU A 187 -7.72 16.81 -0.96
N ILE A 188 -7.11 16.01 -0.10
CA ILE A 188 -7.50 15.79 1.30
C ILE A 188 -6.34 16.27 2.17
N ASP A 189 -6.56 17.26 3.03
CA ASP A 189 -5.55 17.59 4.04
C ASP A 189 -5.53 16.49 5.11
N TRP A 190 -4.34 16.08 5.54
CA TRP A 190 -4.14 15.17 6.65
C TRP A 190 -3.19 15.79 7.68
N ASN A 191 -3.74 16.14 8.84
CA ASN A 191 -2.98 16.70 9.95
C ASN A 191 -2.77 15.61 11.00
N LEU A 192 -1.51 15.33 11.32
CA LEU A 192 -1.11 14.45 12.40
C LEU A 192 -0.70 15.31 13.59
N THR A 193 -1.48 15.29 14.66
CA THR A 193 -1.16 15.99 15.91
C THR A 193 -0.71 15.01 16.97
N ALA A 194 0.41 15.29 17.63
CA ALA A 194 0.93 14.52 18.74
C ALA A 194 1.11 15.41 19.97
N THR A 195 0.52 14.99 21.09
CA THR A 195 0.73 15.58 22.42
C THR A 195 1.70 14.70 23.19
N SER A 196 2.70 15.30 23.84
CA SER A 196 3.81 14.58 24.48
C SER A 196 4.60 13.72 23.48
N ALA A 197 4.88 14.30 22.31
CA ALA A 197 5.53 13.63 21.18
C ALA A 197 6.89 13.02 21.54
N ASN A 198 7.63 13.58 22.49
CA ASN A 198 8.91 13.04 22.95
C ASN A 198 8.79 11.67 23.64
N GLN A 199 7.62 11.34 24.17
CA GLN A 199 7.32 10.03 24.76
C GLN A 199 6.90 9.05 23.68
N LEU A 200 6.16 9.52 22.68
CA LEU A 200 5.59 8.71 21.59
C LEU A 200 6.62 8.37 20.49
N PHE A 201 7.58 9.26 20.22
CA PHE A 201 8.50 9.15 19.09
C PHE A 201 9.96 9.27 19.55
N SER A 202 10.74 8.23 19.27
CA SER A 202 12.19 8.25 19.50
C SER A 202 12.86 9.31 18.63
N GLN A 203 13.71 10.14 19.25
CA GLN A 203 14.46 11.22 18.57
C GLN A 203 13.58 12.26 17.84
N ASN A 204 12.31 12.38 18.23
CA ASN A 204 11.33 13.23 17.56
C ASN A 204 11.20 12.92 16.05
N ASN A 205 11.37 11.65 15.67
CA ASN A 205 11.22 11.18 14.30
C ASN A 205 9.89 10.45 14.12
N LEU A 206 9.09 10.91 13.17
CA LEU A 206 8.02 10.13 12.58
C LEU A 206 8.61 9.32 11.42
N ASN A 207 8.63 7.99 11.54
CA ASN A 207 8.99 7.09 10.44
C ASN A 207 7.70 6.55 9.82
N LEU A 208 7.27 7.17 8.74
CA LEU A 208 6.03 6.84 8.03
C LEU A 208 6.27 5.73 7.02
N ASP A 209 5.48 4.67 7.10
CA ASP A 209 5.42 3.56 6.15
C ASP A 209 4.08 3.62 5.40
N TRP A 210 4.14 3.85 4.09
CA TRP A 210 2.98 3.82 3.21
C TRP A 210 3.11 2.67 2.21
N HIS A 211 2.28 1.65 2.40
CA HIS A 211 2.12 0.53 1.47
C HIS A 211 0.92 0.77 0.55
N SER A 212 1.15 0.66 -0.75
CA SER A 212 0.18 0.98 -1.78
C SER A 212 0.13 -0.09 -2.86
N GLU A 213 -0.99 -0.82 -2.93
CA GLU A 213 -1.23 -1.78 -4.01
C GLU A 213 -1.99 -1.11 -5.16
N MET A 214 -1.57 -1.38 -6.39
CA MET A 214 -2.17 -0.84 -7.61
C MET A 214 -2.92 -1.95 -8.33
N LYS A 215 -4.20 -1.73 -8.61
CA LYS A 215 -5.06 -2.63 -9.37
C LYS A 215 -5.45 -1.98 -10.68
N LYS A 216 -5.52 -2.79 -11.73
CA LYS A 216 -5.82 -2.33 -13.08
C LYS A 216 -7.12 -1.53 -13.10
N THR A 217 -7.08 -0.39 -13.77
CA THR A 217 -8.25 0.44 -14.05
C THR A 217 -8.68 0.36 -15.50
N GLN A 218 -7.81 -0.15 -16.37
CA GLN A 218 -8.02 -0.23 -17.81
C GLN A 218 -8.19 -1.67 -18.30
N THR A 219 -8.79 -1.84 -19.48
CA THR A 219 -8.98 -3.16 -20.10
C THR A 219 -7.65 -3.84 -20.42
N TYR A 220 -6.68 -3.09 -20.94
CA TYR A 220 -5.40 -3.61 -21.39
C TYR A 220 -4.30 -3.44 -20.33
N VAL A 221 -4.26 -4.38 -19.39
CA VAL A 221 -3.33 -4.36 -18.25
C VAL A 221 -1.85 -4.29 -18.67
N TYR A 222 -1.48 -4.91 -19.79
CA TYR A 222 -0.12 -4.86 -20.33
C TYR A 222 0.35 -3.42 -20.57
N TYR A 223 -0.51 -2.57 -21.17
CA TYR A 223 -0.17 -1.17 -21.41
C TYR A 223 -0.18 -0.37 -20.11
N GLU A 224 -1.16 -0.61 -19.25
CA GLU A 224 -1.29 0.09 -17.97
C GLU A 224 -0.04 -0.11 -17.10
N LYS A 225 0.48 -1.34 -16.99
CA LYS A 225 1.73 -1.65 -16.27
C LYS A 225 2.99 -0.97 -16.82
N ARG A 226 3.00 -0.62 -18.11
CA ARG A 226 4.12 0.11 -18.75
C ARG A 226 4.05 1.60 -18.43
N LEU A 227 2.85 2.11 -18.13
CA LEU A 227 2.61 3.49 -17.74
C LEU A 227 2.69 3.67 -16.22
N THR A 228 2.56 2.58 -15.44
CA THR A 228 2.81 2.61 -14.00
C THR A 228 4.25 3.01 -13.69
N ASN A 229 4.40 3.97 -12.79
CA ASN A 229 5.69 4.45 -12.32
C ASN A 229 5.51 5.06 -10.92
N ILE A 230 6.64 5.38 -10.27
CA ILE A 230 6.64 6.13 -9.03
C ILE A 230 7.36 7.45 -9.29
N CYS A 231 6.63 8.55 -9.13
CA CYS A 231 7.16 9.91 -9.26
C CYS A 231 7.43 10.48 -7.88
N PHE A 232 8.37 11.42 -7.79
CA PHE A 232 8.66 12.14 -6.56
C PHE A 232 9.24 13.51 -6.86
N SER A 233 9.18 14.39 -5.86
CA SER A 233 9.94 15.65 -5.86
C SER A 233 10.92 15.65 -4.72
N THR A 234 12.16 15.99 -5.02
CA THR A 234 13.20 16.26 -4.02
C THR A 234 13.87 17.59 -4.36
N ASP A 235 14.11 18.45 -3.37
CA ASP A 235 14.78 19.75 -3.62
C ASP A 235 14.04 20.63 -4.67
N ASN A 236 12.72 20.47 -4.77
CA ASN A 236 11.83 21.09 -5.76
C ASN A 236 12.05 20.64 -7.21
N ASP A 237 12.83 19.58 -7.43
CA ASP A 237 13.02 18.96 -8.72
C ASP A 237 12.20 17.67 -8.83
N PHE A 238 11.49 17.53 -9.95
CA PHE A 238 10.72 16.34 -10.31
C PHE A 238 11.65 15.24 -10.84
N ASP A 239 11.44 14.00 -10.38
CA ASP A 239 12.10 12.80 -10.90
C ASP A 239 11.17 11.57 -10.73
N TYR A 240 11.50 10.44 -11.35
CA TYR A 240 10.68 9.23 -11.32
C TYR A 240 11.47 7.94 -11.51
N ILE A 241 10.91 6.82 -11.07
CA ILE A 241 11.36 5.47 -11.42
C ILE A 241 10.29 4.75 -12.23
N SER A 242 10.69 4.22 -13.40
CA SER A 242 9.82 3.44 -14.30
C SER A 242 10.33 2.01 -14.54
N SER A 243 11.59 1.73 -14.20
CA SER A 243 12.22 0.42 -14.33
C SER A 243 13.00 -0.03 -13.10
N LYS A 244 13.49 0.92 -12.28
CA LYS A 244 14.14 0.63 -11.00
C LYS A 244 13.10 0.14 -10.00
N THR A 245 13.48 -0.82 -9.16
CA THR A 245 12.64 -1.33 -8.07
C THR A 245 12.91 -0.61 -6.76
N GLU A 246 13.94 0.22 -6.69
CA GLU A 246 14.37 0.87 -5.44
C GLU A 246 14.82 2.32 -5.70
N LYS A 247 14.59 3.18 -4.71
CA LYS A 247 15.08 4.56 -4.66
C LYS A 247 15.28 4.96 -3.20
N THR A 248 16.49 5.37 -2.83
CA THR A 248 16.76 6.04 -1.55
C THR A 248 16.82 7.55 -1.79
N PHE A 249 16.30 8.31 -0.84
CA PHE A 249 16.32 9.77 -0.84
C PHE A 249 17.38 10.28 0.13
N GLU A 250 18.38 10.95 -0.42
CA GLU A 250 19.43 11.64 0.34
C GLU A 250 19.11 13.12 0.58
N LYS A 251 18.05 13.63 -0.07
CA LYS A 251 17.59 15.01 0.01
C LYS A 251 16.17 15.06 0.57
N PRO A 252 15.74 16.22 1.12
CA PRO A 252 14.36 16.41 1.53
C PRO A 252 13.37 16.15 0.39
N VAL A 253 12.30 15.42 0.71
CA VAL A 253 11.27 14.98 -0.24
C VAL A 253 10.02 15.82 -0.03
N GLN A 254 9.52 16.49 -1.07
CA GLN A 254 8.26 17.24 -1.00
C GLN A 254 7.05 16.30 -1.07
N TRP A 255 7.09 15.34 -2.00
CA TRP A 255 6.00 14.41 -2.24
C TRP A 255 6.47 13.15 -2.97
N VAL A 256 5.70 12.07 -2.81
CA VAL A 256 5.86 10.80 -3.54
C VAL A 256 4.50 10.39 -4.10
N ALA A 257 4.47 10.00 -5.37
CA ALA A 257 3.27 9.64 -6.10
C ALA A 257 3.38 8.23 -6.69
N VAL A 258 2.41 7.37 -6.38
CA VAL A 258 2.21 6.08 -7.02
C VAL A 258 1.28 6.30 -8.21
N VAL A 259 1.80 6.18 -9.43
CA VAL A 259 1.12 6.57 -10.67
C VAL A 259 0.74 5.33 -11.47
N GLN A 260 -0.48 5.31 -11.99
CA GLN A 260 -0.97 4.37 -12.98
C GLN A 260 -1.57 5.13 -14.17
N GLN A 261 -2.07 4.43 -15.18
CA GLN A 261 -2.68 5.11 -16.32
C GLN A 261 -3.88 5.95 -15.87
N PHE A 262 -3.85 7.25 -16.16
CA PHE A 262 -4.86 8.28 -15.82
C PHE A 262 -5.03 8.66 -14.35
N PHE A 263 -4.51 7.87 -13.41
CA PHE A 263 -4.71 8.09 -11.99
C PHE A 263 -3.39 8.04 -11.22
N ASN A 264 -3.33 8.74 -10.10
CA ASN A 264 -2.26 8.60 -9.13
C ASN A 264 -2.83 8.66 -7.72
N ARG A 265 -2.01 8.25 -6.76
CA ARG A 265 -2.15 8.59 -5.34
C ARG A 265 -0.87 9.27 -4.93
N THR A 266 -0.94 10.43 -4.32
CA THR A 266 0.23 11.23 -3.97
C THR A 266 0.17 11.64 -2.51
N LEU A 267 1.25 11.34 -1.77
CA LEU A 267 1.47 11.84 -0.42
C LEU A 267 2.38 13.06 -0.48
N ILE A 268 1.92 14.17 0.09
CA ILE A 268 2.58 15.47 0.07
C ILE A 268 2.85 15.92 1.50
N ALA A 269 4.05 16.41 1.80
CA ALA A 269 4.38 17.07 3.07
C ALA A 269 4.47 18.58 2.88
N LYS A 270 3.74 19.35 3.70
CA LYS A 270 3.83 20.83 3.67
C LYS A 270 5.18 21.35 4.16
N ASN A 271 5.89 20.56 4.97
CA ASN A 271 7.20 20.89 5.54
C ASN A 271 8.33 19.95 5.07
N ASN A 272 8.11 19.24 3.95
CA ASN A 272 8.97 18.18 3.43
C ASN A 272 9.16 17.00 4.41
N PHE A 273 9.56 15.87 3.86
CA PHE A 273 10.19 14.78 4.60
C PHE A 273 11.70 14.99 4.58
N GLU A 274 12.42 14.59 5.62
CA GLU A 274 13.89 14.68 5.70
C GLU A 274 14.59 13.77 4.69
N GLY A 275 13.96 12.62 4.39
CA GLY A 275 14.46 11.59 3.51
C GLY A 275 13.56 10.36 3.56
N GLY A 276 14.05 9.26 3.00
CA GLY A 276 13.27 8.04 2.93
C GLY A 276 13.76 7.07 1.87
N GLU A 277 12.95 6.07 1.59
CA GLU A 277 13.20 5.08 0.56
C GLU A 277 11.89 4.59 -0.06
N ILE A 278 12.02 4.03 -1.26
CA ILE A 278 10.93 3.41 -2.00
C ILE A 278 11.42 2.04 -2.41
N HIS A 279 10.59 1.03 -2.16
CA HIS A 279 10.69 -0.28 -2.76
C HIS A 279 9.43 -0.52 -3.62
N TRP A 280 9.63 -0.88 -4.88
CA TRP A 280 8.58 -1.05 -5.87
C TRP A 280 8.61 -2.45 -6.45
N LEU A 281 7.53 -3.19 -6.21
CA LEU A 281 7.30 -4.50 -6.77
C LEU A 281 6.37 -4.37 -7.96
N ARG A 282 6.84 -4.87 -9.11
CA ARG A 282 6.06 -4.86 -10.36
C ARG A 282 5.46 -6.24 -10.59
N GLU A 283 4.19 -6.27 -10.94
CA GLU A 283 3.52 -7.52 -11.31
C GLU A 283 3.90 -7.91 -12.75
N ALA A 284 4.55 -9.07 -12.91
CA ALA A 284 5.02 -9.55 -14.20
C ALA A 284 3.92 -10.25 -15.02
N SER A 285 2.89 -10.80 -14.38
CA SER A 285 1.86 -11.60 -15.05
C SER A 285 0.80 -10.75 -15.74
N ASP A 286 0.70 -10.79 -17.06
CA ASP A 286 -0.31 -10.06 -17.84
C ASP A 286 -1.75 -10.55 -17.63
N THR A 287 -1.95 -11.63 -16.86
CA THR A 287 -3.28 -12.09 -16.45
C THR A 287 -3.70 -11.56 -15.08
N SER A 288 -2.76 -11.00 -14.32
CA SER A 288 -3.04 -10.43 -12.99
C SER A 288 -3.85 -9.14 -13.12
N SER A 289 -4.78 -8.93 -12.20
CA SER A 289 -5.44 -7.64 -12.03
C SER A 289 -4.59 -6.63 -11.26
N LEU A 290 -3.50 -7.06 -10.63
CA LEU A 290 -2.55 -6.16 -9.98
C LEU A 290 -1.55 -5.62 -10.99
N LEU A 291 -1.18 -4.36 -10.82
CA LEU A 291 -0.09 -3.71 -11.54
C LEU A 291 1.22 -3.84 -10.76
N GLY A 292 1.13 -3.93 -9.43
CA GLY A 292 2.24 -4.04 -8.50
C GLY A 292 1.90 -3.43 -7.15
N SER A 293 2.91 -3.25 -6.31
CA SER A 293 2.82 -2.57 -5.02
C SER A 293 4.04 -1.69 -4.77
N ALA A 294 3.86 -0.61 -4.02
CA ALA A 294 4.92 0.27 -3.58
C ALA A 294 4.96 0.36 -2.06
N ASP A 295 6.13 0.13 -1.47
CA ASP A 295 6.45 0.42 -0.08
C ASP A 295 7.25 1.72 -0.04
N VAL A 296 6.62 2.79 0.43
CA VAL A 296 7.21 4.12 0.54
C VAL A 296 7.46 4.41 2.02
N ARG A 297 8.73 4.53 2.40
CA ARG A 297 9.14 4.89 3.76
C ARG A 297 9.66 6.32 3.77
N LEU A 298 9.10 7.18 4.60
CA LEU A 298 9.45 8.60 4.66
C LEU A 298 9.64 9.02 6.12
N GLN A 299 10.64 9.85 6.38
CA GLN A 299 10.91 10.36 7.72
C GLN A 299 10.52 11.85 7.82
N ALA A 300 9.80 12.23 8.87
CA ALA A 300 9.51 13.62 9.20
C ALA A 300 9.97 13.95 10.63
N LYS A 301 10.40 15.19 10.86
CA LYS A 301 10.78 15.70 12.18
C LYS A 301 9.60 16.35 12.88
N LEU A 302 9.35 15.95 14.12
CA LEU A 302 8.38 16.61 14.99
C LEU A 302 9.02 17.89 15.57
N PRO A 303 8.45 19.09 15.34
CA PRO A 303 9.05 20.37 15.72
C PRO A 303 9.12 20.62 17.24
N GLY A 304 8.35 19.90 18.04
CA GLY A 304 8.29 20.06 19.49
C GLY A 304 7.49 18.99 20.21
N ASN A 305 7.29 19.19 21.53
CA ASN A 305 6.59 18.20 22.35
C ASN A 305 5.06 18.16 22.14
N ALA A 306 4.48 19.29 21.75
CA ALA A 306 3.17 19.35 21.13
C ALA A 306 3.41 19.78 19.68
N SER A 307 3.05 18.91 18.74
CA SER A 307 3.40 19.10 17.33
C SER A 307 2.24 18.70 16.44
N THR A 308 2.06 19.47 15.38
CA THR A 308 1.22 19.08 14.25
C THR A 308 2.09 19.00 13.01
N LEU A 309 2.05 17.86 12.32
CA LEU A 309 2.61 17.68 11.00
C LEU A 309 1.48 17.75 9.97
N ASN A 310 1.66 18.57 8.94
CA ASN A 310 0.64 18.80 7.92
C ASN A 310 1.03 18.11 6.62
N PHE A 311 0.21 17.15 6.22
CA PHE A 311 0.32 16.40 4.97
C PHE A 311 -0.91 16.63 4.09
N GLN A 312 -0.84 16.18 2.85
CA GLN A 312 -1.98 16.11 1.96
C GLN A 312 -1.95 14.80 1.16
N TRP A 313 -3.13 14.27 0.87
CA TRP A 313 -3.35 13.20 -0.09
C TRP A 313 -4.01 13.77 -1.33
N TYR A 314 -3.47 13.46 -2.51
CA TYR A 314 -4.09 13.73 -3.81
C TYR A 314 -4.35 12.42 -4.57
#